data_AF-A0A832H036-F1
#
_entry.id   AF-A0A832H036-F1
#
_cell.length_a   1.000
_cell.length_b   1.000
_cell.length_c   1.000
_cell.angle_alpha   90.00
_cell.angle_beta   90.00
_cell.angle_gamma   90.00
#
_symmetry.space_group_name_H-M   'P 1'
#
loop_
_entity.id
_entity.type
_entity.pdbx_description
1 polymer ?
#
loop_
_entity_poly.entity_id
_entity_poly.type
_entity_poly.pdbx_seq_one_letter_code
_entity_poly.pdbx_strand_id
1 'polypeptide(L)'
;MKKELAGIWDLLPCSIERRSLAVVTDNAAEGLVRKSLMIQPRVRLDYERKTVHPGGLWDEEHLPQRTLMVSLVIARQPRQSLEAIATRLAEKLLRDKKEGDSDKARSFAEAALKKLGDMNAAGILDRLSKQKFAILGGKETVGRGIAKLLWYG
;
A
#
# COMPACT_ATOMS: atom_id res chain seq x y z
N MET A 1 -32.45 -14.74 -6.22
CA MET A 1 -31.16 -14.01 -6.31
C MET A 1 -30.07 -15.00 -5.92
N LYS A 2 -29.10 -15.22 -6.82
CA LYS A 2 -28.37 -16.49 -7.00
C LYS A 2 -27.29 -16.74 -5.94
N LYS A 3 -27.05 -18.03 -5.64
CA LYS A 3 -26.02 -18.60 -4.74
C LYS A 3 -24.57 -18.14 -5.00
N GLU A 4 -24.31 -17.43 -6.09
CA GLU A 4 -22.96 -17.01 -6.52
C GLU A 4 -22.37 -15.86 -5.70
N LEU A 5 -23.21 -15.08 -5.00
CA LEU A 5 -22.74 -13.99 -4.12
C LEU A 5 -22.49 -14.44 -2.68
N ALA A 6 -22.54 -15.74 -2.37
CA ALA A 6 -22.41 -16.21 -0.98
C ALA A 6 -21.05 -15.87 -0.35
N GLY A 7 -19.96 -15.91 -1.11
CA GLY A 7 -18.60 -15.62 -0.61
C GLY A 7 -18.23 -14.14 -0.55
N ILE A 8 -18.98 -13.24 -1.22
CA ILE A 8 -18.68 -11.80 -1.15
C ILE A 8 -18.92 -11.24 0.25
N TRP A 9 -19.83 -11.87 1.00
CA TRP A 9 -20.13 -11.48 2.38
C TRP A 9 -18.95 -11.76 3.31
N ASP A 10 -18.11 -12.77 3.00
CA ASP A 10 -16.89 -13.06 3.75
C ASP A 10 -15.77 -12.04 3.44
N LEU A 11 -15.85 -11.35 2.29
CA LEU A 11 -14.94 -10.27 1.92
C LEU A 11 -15.27 -8.94 2.60
N LEU A 12 -16.52 -8.78 3.06
CA LEU A 12 -16.92 -7.57 3.75
C LEU A 12 -16.43 -7.65 5.20
N PRO A 13 -15.75 -6.61 5.73
CA PRO A 13 -15.40 -6.59 7.14
C PRO A 13 -16.65 -6.78 8.01
N CYS A 14 -16.56 -7.62 9.06
CA CYS A 14 -17.67 -8.08 9.92
C CYS A 14 -18.57 -6.98 10.52
N SER A 15 -18.21 -5.71 10.36
CA SER A 15 -18.99 -4.54 10.80
C SER A 15 -19.97 -3.99 9.76
N ILE A 16 -19.98 -4.50 8.52
CA ILE A 16 -20.95 -4.07 7.50
C ILE A 16 -22.19 -4.94 7.65
N GLU A 17 -23.22 -4.42 8.30
CA GLU A 17 -24.52 -5.07 8.34
C GLU A 17 -25.09 -5.19 6.92
N ARG A 18 -25.74 -6.31 6.60
CA ARG A 18 -26.37 -6.53 5.27
C ARG A 18 -27.34 -5.41 4.85
N ARG A 19 -27.85 -4.62 5.80
CA ARG A 19 -28.74 -3.49 5.57
C ARG A 19 -28.02 -2.21 5.11
N SER A 20 -26.68 -2.19 5.15
CA SER A 20 -25.85 -1.01 4.80
C SER A 20 -25.20 -1.12 3.41
N LEU A 21 -25.46 -2.20 2.66
CA LEU A 21 -24.94 -2.37 1.30
C LEU A 21 -26.05 -2.16 0.27
N ALA A 22 -25.89 -1.15 -0.58
CA ALA A 22 -26.77 -0.91 -1.72
C ALA A 22 -26.04 -1.27 -3.01
N VAL A 23 -26.59 -2.21 -3.78
CA VAL A 23 -26.12 -2.50 -5.14
C VAL A 23 -26.90 -1.60 -6.09
N VAL A 24 -26.17 -0.80 -6.86
CA VAL A 24 -26.71 0.19 -7.78
C VAL A 24 -26.30 -0.14 -9.21
N THR A 25 -26.97 0.46 -10.18
CA THR A 25 -26.56 0.38 -11.59
C THR A 25 -25.29 1.19 -11.81
N ASP A 26 -24.50 0.85 -12.84
CA ASP A 26 -23.23 1.53 -13.13
C ASP A 26 -23.41 3.04 -13.33
N ASN A 27 -24.49 3.44 -14.01
CA ASN A 27 -24.83 4.85 -14.22
C ASN A 27 -25.09 5.59 -12.90
N ALA A 28 -25.76 4.94 -11.94
CA ALA A 28 -25.97 5.51 -10.61
C ALA A 28 -24.66 5.48 -9.79
N ALA A 29 -23.86 4.43 -9.95
CA ALA A 29 -22.57 4.27 -9.27
C ALA A 29 -21.62 5.41 -9.61
N GLU A 30 -21.50 5.81 -10.88
CA GLU A 30 -20.61 6.91 -11.28
C GLU A 30 -20.93 8.20 -10.51
N GLY A 31 -22.21 8.60 -10.50
CA GLY A 31 -22.64 9.80 -9.80
C GLY A 31 -22.44 9.72 -8.30
N LEU A 32 -22.71 8.56 -7.70
CA LEU A 32 -22.52 8.33 -6.27
C LEU A 32 -21.05 8.36 -5.88
N VAL A 33 -20.18 7.67 -6.62
CA VAL A 33 -18.74 7.63 -6.38
C VAL A 33 -18.15 9.03 -6.48
N ARG A 34 -18.42 9.76 -7.57
CA ARG A 34 -17.91 11.14 -7.75
C ARG A 34 -18.34 12.08 -6.63
N LYS A 35 -19.61 12.00 -6.19
CA LYS A 35 -20.13 12.83 -5.08
C LYS A 35 -19.63 12.40 -3.70
N SER A 36 -19.15 11.16 -3.56
CA SER A 36 -18.62 10.65 -2.30
C SER A 36 -17.19 11.14 -2.05
N LEU A 37 -16.43 11.49 -3.10
CA LEU A 37 -15.05 11.97 -2.97
C LEU A 37 -15.01 13.29 -2.19
N MET A 38 -14.00 13.42 -1.32
CA MET A 38 -13.83 14.60 -0.48
C MET A 38 -12.87 15.57 -1.15
N ILE A 39 -13.38 16.69 -1.64
CA ILE A 39 -12.58 17.80 -2.15
C ILE A 39 -12.30 18.78 -1.01
N GLN A 40 -11.03 18.95 -0.67
CA GLN A 40 -10.59 19.80 0.43
C GLN A 40 -9.68 20.93 -0.10
N PRO A 41 -10.13 22.20 -0.05
CA PRO A 41 -9.25 23.33 -0.34
C PRO A 41 -8.19 23.45 0.75
N ARG A 42 -6.96 23.74 0.35
CA ARG A 42 -5.82 23.92 1.22
C ARG A 42 -5.11 25.22 0.92
N VAL A 43 -4.59 25.82 1.99
CA VAL A 43 -3.79 27.03 1.90
C VAL A 43 -2.43 26.83 2.54
N ARG A 44 -1.42 27.45 1.94
CA ARG A 44 -0.12 27.71 2.55
C ARG A 44 -0.15 29.12 3.11
N LEU A 45 0.12 29.24 4.40
CA LEU A 45 0.18 30.54 5.08
C LEU A 45 1.60 31.11 5.03
N ASP A 46 1.67 32.43 4.84
CA ASP A 46 2.79 33.25 5.26
C ASP A 46 2.68 33.45 6.78
N TYR A 47 3.64 32.92 7.54
CA TYR A 47 3.57 32.90 9.01
C TYR A 47 3.80 34.26 9.65
N GLU A 48 4.53 35.17 9.00
CA GLU A 48 4.78 36.51 9.55
C GLU A 48 3.52 37.37 9.46
N ARG A 49 2.85 37.32 8.31
CA ARG A 49 1.67 38.15 8.02
C ARG A 49 0.35 37.47 8.37
N LYS A 50 0.37 36.15 8.62
CA LYS A 50 -0.80 35.29 8.81
C LYS A 50 -1.82 35.39 7.66
N THR A 51 -1.33 35.64 6.45
CA THR A 51 -2.12 35.67 5.24
C THR A 51 -1.77 34.49 4.33
N VAL A 52 -2.59 34.22 3.32
CA VAL A 52 -2.28 33.17 2.34
C VAL A 52 -1.08 33.62 1.51
N HIS A 53 -0.08 32.74 1.37
CA HIS A 53 1.07 32.97 0.52
C HIS A 53 0.63 33.07 -0.95
N PRO A 54 1.17 33.98 -1.77
CA PRO A 54 0.87 34.03 -3.21
C PRO A 54 1.08 32.66 -3.88
N GLY A 55 0.09 32.19 -4.64
CA GLY A 55 0.10 30.84 -5.25
C GLY A 55 -0.06 29.67 -4.27
N GLY A 56 -0.34 29.95 -3.00
CA GLY A 56 -0.48 28.96 -1.94
C GLY A 56 -1.88 28.43 -1.75
N LEU A 57 -2.79 28.51 -2.74
CA LEU A 57 -4.15 27.96 -2.66
C LEU A 57 -4.29 26.84 -3.70
N TRP A 58 -4.76 25.67 -3.27
CA TRP A 58 -5.03 24.53 -4.15
C TRP A 58 -6.09 23.61 -3.55
N ASP A 59 -6.66 22.74 -4.39
CA ASP A 59 -7.59 21.70 -3.95
C ASP A 59 -6.90 20.33 -3.90
N GLU A 60 -7.26 19.52 -2.90
CA GLU A 60 -6.87 18.11 -2.82
C GLU A 60 -8.11 17.22 -2.77
N GLU A 61 -8.11 16.16 -3.58
CA GLU A 61 -9.14 15.13 -3.58
C GLU A 61 -8.70 13.92 -2.75
N HIS A 62 -9.60 13.44 -1.90
CA HIS A 62 -9.36 12.30 -1.00
C HIS A 62 -10.48 11.27 -1.08
N LEU A 63 -10.11 9.99 -1.01
CA LEU A 63 -11.06 8.91 -0.77
C LEU A 63 -11.62 9.01 0.67
N PRO A 64 -12.93 8.83 0.86
CA PRO A 64 -13.53 8.77 2.19
C PRO A 64 -12.95 7.65 3.05
N GLN A 65 -13.01 7.85 4.37
CA GLN A 65 -12.75 6.77 5.32
C GLN A 65 -13.75 5.62 5.10
N ARG A 66 -13.31 4.39 5.39
CA ARG A 66 -14.09 3.15 5.20
C ARG A 66 -14.42 2.81 3.74
N THR A 67 -13.76 3.43 2.77
CA THR A 67 -13.76 2.94 1.38
C THR A 67 -13.09 1.57 1.34
N LEU A 68 -13.78 0.56 0.80
CA LEU A 68 -13.23 -0.77 0.57
C LEU A 68 -12.64 -0.83 -0.84
N MET A 69 -11.37 -1.19 -0.95
CA MET A 69 -10.69 -1.43 -2.22
C MET A 69 -10.31 -2.90 -2.31
N VAL A 70 -10.38 -3.45 -3.53
CA VAL A 70 -10.01 -4.84 -3.80
C VAL A 70 -8.83 -4.85 -4.76
N SER A 71 -7.80 -5.62 -4.44
CA SER A 71 -6.60 -5.78 -5.27
C SER A 71 -6.14 -7.24 -5.23
N LEU A 72 -5.44 -7.67 -6.27
CA LEU A 72 -4.87 -9.02 -6.39
C LEU A 72 -3.35 -8.95 -6.31
N VAL A 73 -2.76 -9.67 -5.36
CA VAL A 73 -1.31 -9.80 -5.21
C VAL A 73 -0.88 -11.17 -5.71
N ILE A 74 -0.01 -11.20 -6.73
CA ILE A 74 0.52 -12.44 -7.31
C ILE A 74 2.04 -12.44 -7.16
N ALA A 75 2.58 -13.49 -6.51
CA ALA A 75 4.01 -13.73 -6.45
C ALA A 75 4.42 -14.83 -7.44
N ARG A 76 5.55 -14.64 -8.12
CA ARG A 76 6.21 -15.68 -8.93
C ARG A 76 7.49 -16.12 -8.26
N GLN A 77 7.90 -17.36 -8.53
CA GLN A 77 9.16 -17.87 -7.99
C GLN A 77 10.33 -16.98 -8.46
N PRO A 78 11.27 -16.63 -7.56
CA PRO A 78 12.45 -15.89 -7.94
C PRO A 78 13.18 -16.61 -9.07
N ARG A 79 13.54 -15.87 -10.11
CA ARG A 79 14.34 -16.42 -11.24
C ARG A 79 15.82 -16.53 -10.89
N GLN A 80 16.26 -15.89 -9.81
CA GLN A 80 17.66 -15.82 -9.40
C GLN A 80 17.85 -16.58 -8.09
N SER A 81 19.00 -17.24 -7.95
CA SER A 81 19.41 -17.82 -6.68
C SER A 81 19.66 -16.73 -5.63
N LEU A 82 19.52 -17.09 -4.36
CA LEU A 82 19.80 -16.21 -3.23
C LEU A 82 21.22 -15.63 -3.29
N GLU A 83 22.20 -16.42 -3.71
CA GLU A 83 23.60 -16.01 -3.88
C GLU A 83 23.76 -14.93 -4.96
N ALA A 84 23.05 -15.05 -6.08
CA ALA A 84 23.08 -14.05 -7.14
C ALA A 84 22.43 -12.72 -6.70
N ILE A 85 21.39 -12.80 -5.86
CA ILE A 85 20.76 -11.62 -5.26
C ILE A 85 21.70 -10.97 -4.22
N ALA A 86 22.34 -11.77 -3.37
CA ALA A 86 23.32 -11.30 -2.38
C ALA A 86 24.47 -10.56 -3.05
N THR A 87 25.03 -11.14 -4.11
CA THR A 87 26.12 -10.56 -4.89
C THR A 87 25.71 -9.21 -5.48
N ARG A 88 24.54 -9.13 -6.11
CA ARG A 88 24.00 -7.87 -6.66
C ARG A 88 23.76 -6.80 -5.61
N LEU A 89 23.28 -7.19 -4.42
CA LEU A 89 23.05 -6.25 -3.32
C LEU A 89 24.38 -5.70 -2.80
N ALA A 90 25.37 -6.56 -2.60
CA ALA A 90 26.71 -6.17 -2.20
C ALA A 90 27.35 -5.20 -3.21
N GLU A 91 27.24 -5.50 -4.51
CA GLU A 91 27.72 -4.61 -5.57
C GLU A 91 27.04 -3.22 -5.56
N LYS A 92 25.72 -3.16 -5.33
CA LYS A 92 25.01 -1.87 -5.20
C LYS A 92 25.46 -1.07 -4.00
N LEU A 93 25.61 -1.71 -2.84
CA LEU A 93 26.06 -1.06 -1.60
C LEU A 93 27.48 -0.48 -1.73
N LEU A 94 28.37 -1.17 -2.45
CA LEU A 94 29.73 -0.71 -2.74
C LEU A 94 29.78 0.42 -3.78
N ARG A 95 28.80 0.52 -4.68
CA ARG A 95 28.69 1.67 -5.59
C ARG A 95 28.33 2.96 -4.85
N ASP A 96 27.48 2.85 -3.82
CA ASP A 96 27.05 4.01 -3.02
C ASP A 96 28.10 4.43 -1.99
N LYS A 97 28.86 3.47 -1.44
CA LYS A 97 30.02 3.72 -0.57
C LYS A 97 31.31 3.50 -1.37
N LYS A 98 31.87 4.56 -1.95
CA LYS A 98 33.08 4.60 -2.80
C LYS A 98 34.32 3.81 -2.29
N GLU A 99 34.31 3.29 -1.07
CA GLU A 99 35.36 2.43 -0.54
C GLU A 99 34.76 1.43 0.46
N GLY A 100 34.91 0.13 0.18
CA GLY A 100 34.34 -0.92 1.00
C GLY A 100 34.84 -2.31 0.63
N ASP A 101 35.11 -3.11 1.65
CA ASP A 101 35.57 -4.49 1.57
C ASP A 101 34.45 -5.42 1.05
N SER A 102 34.67 -6.06 -0.10
CA SER A 102 33.63 -6.80 -0.83
C SER A 102 33.12 -8.04 -0.09
N ASP A 103 33.97 -8.66 0.72
CA ASP A 103 33.65 -9.89 1.44
C ASP A 103 32.78 -9.62 2.68
N LYS A 104 32.98 -8.47 3.33
CA LYS A 104 32.12 -7.99 4.42
C LYS A 104 30.73 -7.61 3.91
N ALA A 105 30.65 -6.99 2.72
CA ALA A 105 29.38 -6.65 2.11
C ALA A 105 28.56 -7.90 1.71
N ARG A 106 29.22 -8.94 1.17
CA ARG A 106 28.59 -10.22 0.84
C ARG A 106 28.07 -10.96 2.06
N SER A 107 28.89 -11.11 3.10
CA SER A 107 28.49 -11.78 4.34
C SER A 107 27.34 -11.05 5.06
N PHE A 108 27.31 -9.71 5.01
CA PHE A 108 26.18 -8.93 5.52
C PHE A 108 24.90 -9.14 4.70
N ALA A 109 25.02 -9.13 3.36
CA ALA A 109 23.89 -9.37 2.46
C ALA A 109 23.31 -10.78 2.65
N GLU A 110 24.14 -11.80 2.75
CA GLU A 110 23.72 -13.18 3.03
C GLU A 110 23.07 -13.32 4.41
N ALA A 111 23.62 -12.67 5.44
CA ALA A 111 23.02 -12.68 6.77
C ALA A 111 21.65 -11.98 6.79
N ALA A 112 21.49 -10.88 6.05
CA ALA A 112 20.21 -10.19 5.89
C ALA A 112 19.20 -11.06 5.12
N LEU A 113 19.62 -11.69 4.03
CA LEU A 113 18.79 -12.59 3.23
C LEU A 113 18.37 -13.85 4.01
N LYS A 114 19.26 -14.41 4.84
CA LYS A 114 18.93 -15.52 5.76
C LYS A 114 17.93 -15.09 6.85
N LYS A 115 18.04 -13.87 7.40
CA LYS A 115 17.02 -13.32 8.31
C LYS A 115 15.68 -13.11 7.62
N LEU A 116 15.71 -12.79 6.33
CA LEU A 116 14.57 -12.76 5.44
C LEU A 116 14.10 -14.15 5.00
N GLY A 117 14.52 -15.27 5.63
CA GLY A 117 13.96 -16.64 5.48
C GLY A 117 13.62 -17.11 4.05
N ASP A 118 12.60 -17.97 3.91
CA ASP A 118 12.17 -18.48 2.59
C ASP A 118 11.65 -17.35 1.68
N MET A 119 12.40 -17.09 0.60
CA MET A 119 12.04 -16.15 -0.47
C MET A 119 11.31 -16.82 -1.63
N ASN A 120 10.75 -18.01 -1.42
CA ASN A 120 9.87 -18.62 -2.40
C ASN A 120 8.58 -17.80 -2.54
N ALA A 121 7.87 -17.97 -3.65
CA ALA A 121 6.66 -17.21 -3.92
C ALA A 121 5.60 -17.35 -2.80
N ALA A 122 5.45 -18.56 -2.25
CA ALA A 122 4.51 -18.86 -1.17
C ALA A 122 4.87 -18.15 0.15
N GLY A 123 6.14 -18.13 0.51
CA GLY A 123 6.67 -17.49 1.71
C GLY A 123 6.59 -15.97 1.65
N ILE A 124 6.75 -15.39 0.46
CA ILE A 124 6.50 -13.95 0.24
C ILE A 124 5.02 -13.64 0.47
N LEU A 125 4.10 -14.45 -0.09
CA LEU A 125 2.67 -14.26 0.10
C LEU A 125 2.25 -14.46 1.56
N ASP A 126 2.77 -15.47 2.26
CA ASP A 126 2.50 -15.71 3.69
C ASP A 126 2.96 -14.55 4.58
N ARG A 127 4.06 -13.88 4.22
CA ARG A 127 4.51 -12.70 4.96
C ARG A 127 3.66 -11.48 4.71
N LEU A 128 3.27 -11.28 3.46
CA LEU A 128 2.36 -10.20 3.10
C LEU A 128 1.01 -10.40 3.80
N SER A 129 0.49 -11.63 3.82
CA SER A 129 -0.79 -11.96 4.46
C SER A 129 -0.82 -11.71 5.97
N LYS A 130 0.35 -11.73 6.63
CA LYS A 130 0.48 -11.39 8.05
C LYS A 130 0.37 -9.88 8.32
N GLN A 131 0.54 -9.01 7.31
CA GLN A 131 0.42 -7.57 7.48
C GLN A 131 -1.06 -7.17 7.59
N LYS A 132 -1.40 -6.47 8.67
CA LYS A 132 -2.78 -5.99 8.94
C LYS A 132 -3.01 -4.55 8.51
N PHE A 133 -1.95 -3.76 8.41
CA PHE A 133 -2.00 -2.34 8.08
C PHE A 133 -0.87 -1.99 7.13
N ALA A 134 -1.14 -1.05 6.24
CA ALA A 134 -0.16 -0.45 5.36
C ALA A 134 -0.45 1.04 5.21
N ILE A 135 0.58 1.81 4.87
CA ILE A 135 0.45 3.21 4.49
C ILE A 135 0.53 3.27 2.97
N LEU A 136 -0.53 3.79 2.35
CA LEU A 136 -0.69 3.90 0.91
C LEU A 136 -0.78 5.37 0.51
N GLY A 137 -0.18 5.71 -0.63
CA GLY A 137 -0.23 7.06 -1.18
C GLY A 137 0.69 8.05 -0.47
N GLY A 138 0.27 9.31 -0.40
CA GLY A 138 1.05 10.40 0.19
C GLY A 138 0.29 11.13 1.29
N LYS A 139 0.84 12.27 1.74
CA LYS A 139 0.28 13.09 2.82
C LYS A 139 0.18 12.34 4.17
N GLU A 140 1.09 11.39 4.38
CA GLU A 140 1.23 10.64 5.63
C GLU A 140 1.42 11.55 6.85
N THR A 141 2.17 12.64 6.69
CA THR A 141 2.45 13.61 7.76
C THR A 141 1.21 14.30 8.32
N VAL A 142 0.09 14.28 7.58
CA VAL A 142 -1.22 14.79 8.03
C VAL A 142 -2.20 13.66 8.33
N GLY A 143 -1.70 12.44 8.56
CA GLY A 143 -2.48 11.27 8.95
C GLY A 143 -3.29 10.62 7.83
N ARG A 144 -2.96 10.91 6.56
CA ARG A 144 -3.62 10.27 5.40
C ARG A 144 -2.87 9.01 4.98
N GLY A 145 -3.59 8.08 4.36
CA GLY A 145 -2.99 6.90 3.72
C GLY A 145 -2.97 5.62 4.56
N ILE A 146 -3.31 5.65 5.85
CA ILE A 146 -3.39 4.43 6.67
C ILE A 146 -4.56 3.57 6.18
N ALA A 147 -4.26 2.36 5.73
CA ALA A 147 -5.22 1.38 5.26
C ALA A 147 -5.11 0.08 6.07
N LYS A 148 -6.26 -0.53 6.36
CA LYS A 148 -6.32 -1.89 6.92
C LYS A 148 -6.33 -2.89 5.77
N LEU A 149 -5.42 -3.85 5.82
CA LEU A 149 -5.35 -4.95 4.87
C LEU A 149 -6.21 -6.11 5.37
N LEU A 150 -7.05 -6.64 4.47
CA LEU A 150 -7.83 -7.85 4.67
C LEU A 150 -7.38 -8.83 3.60
N TRP A 151 -6.85 -9.97 4.04
CA TRP A 151 -6.36 -11.01 3.15
C TRP A 151 -7.41 -12.11 3.01
N TYR A 152 -7.64 -12.51 1.77
CA TYR A 152 -8.57 -13.57 1.41
C TYR A 152 -7.87 -14.51 0.44
N GLY A 153 -7.67 -15.76 0.85
CA GLY A 153 -6.89 -16.76 0.14
C GLY A 153 -6.32 -17.82 1.07
#